data_AF-A0A351XNE8-F1
#
_entry.id   AF-A0A351XNE8-F1
#
_cell.length_a   1.000
_cell.length_b   1.000
_cell.length_c   1.000
_cell.angle_alpha   90.00
_cell.angle_beta   90.00
_cell.angle_gamma   90.00
#
_symmetry.space_group_name_H-M   'P 1'
#
loop_
_entity.id
_entity.type
_entity.pdbx_description
1 polymer ?
#
loop_
_entity_poly.entity_id
_entity_poly.type
_entity_poly.pdbx_seq_one_letter_code
_entity_poly.pdbx_strand_id
1 'polypeptide(L)'
;MIVLMSLDAATTGRLSITYYNEFGARDFLDRIQNWLETCQWYFKKKNSDGKIADSVKTPNTIRIIYCAFGVERKNFLELDSKILKQQVQRIMYCIADGKNVPYDIVHALFIKASNPQKYQKWYNYQETLSTACALIAKYYNSYNKEVKFTMKLDKNKTDRSYLFGRLLAIAEIIEERTYTKDTARMTNAARLQPAFVNHPMHTWMLIRSKLIPYYKQSGVQNETYYKKLISDIVALFETDDKEKLNLPLDEGYLIGYYLQRKEMYTKS
;
A
#
# COMPACT_ATOMS: atom_id res chain seq x y z
N MET A 1 -12.03 -34.53 -4.49
CA MET A 1 -11.75 -34.28 -3.06
C MET A 1 -10.30 -33.86 -2.94
N ILE A 2 -10.01 -32.79 -2.22
CA ILE A 2 -8.66 -32.28 -1.97
C ILE A 2 -8.46 -32.26 -0.45
N VAL A 3 -7.35 -32.83 0.02
CA VAL A 3 -6.98 -32.79 1.44
C VAL A 3 -5.81 -31.84 1.58
N LEU A 4 -5.95 -30.84 2.46
CA LEU A 4 -4.85 -29.94 2.82
C LEU A 4 -4.44 -30.22 4.26
N MET A 5 -3.20 -30.65 4.44
CA MET A 5 -2.62 -30.97 5.75
C MET A 5 -1.33 -30.17 5.95
N SER A 6 -1.20 -29.54 7.10
CA SER A 6 0.03 -28.86 7.53
C SER A 6 0.57 -29.52 8.78
N LEU A 7 1.87 -29.82 8.74
CA LEU A 7 2.57 -30.60 9.75
C LEU A 7 3.70 -29.76 10.33
N ASP A 8 3.85 -29.78 11.65
CA ASP A 8 4.98 -29.15 12.33
C ASP A 8 5.73 -30.16 13.19
N ALA A 9 7.05 -30.15 13.07
CA ALA A 9 7.95 -31.02 13.83
C ALA A 9 8.65 -30.15 14.88
N ALA A 10 8.04 -30.02 16.05
CA ALA A 10 8.59 -29.23 17.15
C ALA A 10 9.81 -29.91 17.80
N THR A 11 9.92 -31.24 17.72
CA THR A 11 11.04 -32.05 18.23
C THR A 11 11.27 -33.27 17.35
N THR A 12 12.52 -33.74 17.22
CA THR A 12 12.86 -34.95 16.48
C THR A 12 12.01 -36.15 16.94
N GLY A 13 11.25 -36.75 16.03
CA GLY A 13 10.39 -37.91 16.32
C GLY A 13 8.96 -37.61 16.78
N ARG A 14 8.56 -36.35 16.95
CA ARG A 14 7.14 -35.98 17.20
C ARG A 14 6.67 -34.94 16.20
N LEU A 15 5.55 -35.23 15.56
CA LEU A 15 5.00 -34.42 14.49
C LEU A 15 3.54 -34.11 14.83
N SER A 16 3.21 -32.82 14.91
CA SER A 16 1.86 -32.34 15.21
C SER A 16 1.18 -31.87 13.94
N ILE A 17 -0.10 -32.22 13.80
CA ILE A 17 -0.95 -31.66 12.75
C ILE A 17 -1.35 -30.26 13.23
N THR A 18 -0.94 -29.24 12.47
CA THR A 18 -1.26 -27.83 12.78
C THR A 18 -2.46 -27.33 11.98
N TYR A 19 -2.82 -28.05 10.91
CA TYR A 19 -4.06 -27.84 10.17
C TYR A 19 -4.40 -29.07 9.36
N TYR A 20 -5.70 -29.34 9.30
CA TYR A 20 -6.28 -30.38 8.48
C TYR A 20 -7.63 -29.88 7.99
N ASN A 21 -7.84 -29.91 6.68
CA ASN A 21 -9.15 -29.64 6.11
C ASN A 21 -9.34 -30.42 4.81
N GLU A 22 -10.59 -30.79 4.55
CA GLU A 22 -11.02 -31.51 3.36
C GLU A 22 -11.97 -30.65 2.54
N PHE A 23 -11.72 -30.60 1.23
CA PHE A 23 -12.47 -29.73 0.34
C PHE A 23 -13.02 -30.49 -0.87
N GLY A 24 -14.20 -30.04 -1.32
CA GLY A 24 -14.60 -30.22 -2.71
C GLY A 24 -13.54 -29.62 -3.63
N ALA A 25 -13.14 -30.34 -4.68
CA ALA A 25 -12.07 -29.87 -5.57
C ALA A 25 -12.45 -28.55 -6.25
N ARG A 26 -13.72 -28.41 -6.63
CA ARG A 26 -14.27 -27.18 -7.22
C ARG A 26 -14.25 -26.02 -6.23
N ASP A 27 -14.78 -26.20 -5.02
CA ASP A 27 -14.81 -25.16 -4.00
C ASP A 27 -13.40 -24.64 -3.65
N PHE A 28 -12.41 -25.53 -3.59
CA PHE A 28 -11.03 -25.15 -3.34
C PHE A 28 -10.43 -24.32 -4.48
N LEU A 29 -10.65 -24.73 -5.73
CA LEU A 29 -10.20 -23.97 -6.90
C LEU A 29 -10.88 -22.60 -6.98
N ASP A 30 -12.19 -22.53 -6.70
CA ASP A 30 -12.95 -21.27 -6.69
C ASP A 30 -12.42 -20.31 -5.61
N ARG A 31 -12.01 -20.82 -4.45
CA ARG A 31 -11.38 -20.01 -3.39
C ARG A 31 -10.00 -19.48 -3.79
N ILE A 32 -9.17 -20.30 -4.45
CA ILE A 32 -7.87 -19.86 -4.98
C ILE A 32 -8.08 -18.79 -6.06
N GLN A 33 -8.99 -19.02 -7.00
CA GLN A 33 -9.28 -18.09 -8.08
C GLN A 33 -9.78 -16.75 -7.50
N ASN A 34 -10.73 -16.80 -6.55
CA ASN A 34 -11.21 -15.61 -5.86
C ASN A 34 -10.07 -14.87 -5.14
N TRP A 35 -9.15 -15.57 -4.47
CA TRP A 35 -7.97 -14.93 -3.89
C TRP A 35 -7.11 -14.23 -4.96
N LEU A 36 -6.82 -14.92 -6.06
CA LEU A 36 -6.01 -14.39 -7.15
C LEU A 36 -6.65 -13.18 -7.80
N GLU A 37 -7.97 -13.14 -7.97
CA GLU A 37 -8.69 -12.04 -8.62
C GLU A 37 -8.91 -10.84 -7.69
N THR A 38 -9.18 -11.09 -6.41
CA THR A 38 -9.50 -10.02 -5.44
C THR A 38 -8.27 -9.42 -4.75
N CYS A 39 -7.14 -10.12 -4.76
CA CYS A 39 -5.90 -9.70 -4.09
C CYS A 39 -4.86 -9.16 -5.08
N GLN A 40 -5.26 -8.37 -6.08
CA GLN A 40 -4.35 -7.87 -7.11
C GLN A 40 -3.98 -6.41 -6.87
N TRP A 41 -2.74 -6.07 -7.22
CA TRP A 41 -2.32 -4.68 -7.32
C TRP A 41 -1.25 -4.49 -8.40
N TYR A 42 -0.86 -3.25 -8.64
CA TYR A 42 0.26 -2.92 -9.51
C TYR A 42 1.59 -3.14 -8.79
N PHE A 43 2.51 -3.82 -9.44
CA PHE A 43 3.87 -4.01 -8.95
C PHE A 43 4.87 -3.60 -10.02
N LYS A 44 6.01 -3.06 -9.59
CA LYS A 44 7.13 -2.71 -10.49
C LYS A 44 7.88 -3.98 -10.89
N LYS A 45 8.08 -4.18 -12.20
CA LYS A 45 8.89 -5.28 -12.76
C LYS A 45 9.72 -4.75 -13.92
N LYS A 46 10.93 -5.29 -14.13
CA LYS A 46 11.68 -5.02 -15.36
C LYS A 46 11.03 -5.75 -16.54
N ASN A 47 10.78 -5.04 -17.63
CA ASN A 47 10.31 -5.63 -18.88
C ASN A 47 11.47 -6.30 -19.65
N SER A 48 11.17 -6.88 -20.83
CA SER A 48 12.16 -7.48 -21.73
C SER A 48 13.30 -6.54 -22.09
N ASP A 49 13.03 -5.23 -22.14
CA ASP A 49 13.99 -4.19 -22.52
C ASP A 49 14.76 -3.62 -21.32
N GLY A 50 14.61 -4.25 -20.14
CA GLY A 50 15.27 -3.83 -18.90
C GLY A 50 14.67 -2.60 -18.21
N LYS A 51 13.61 -1.99 -18.78
CA LYS A 51 12.90 -0.84 -18.23
C LYS A 51 11.91 -1.27 -17.14
N ILE A 52 11.74 -0.44 -16.12
CA ILE A 52 10.77 -0.69 -15.05
C ILE A 52 9.37 -0.35 -15.56
N ALA A 53 8.47 -1.32 -15.55
CA ALA A 53 7.08 -1.20 -15.94
C ALA A 53 6.15 -1.73 -14.84
N ASP A 54 4.88 -1.32 -14.90
CA ASP A 54 3.83 -1.84 -14.02
C ASP A 54 3.36 -3.21 -14.53
N SER A 55 3.19 -4.15 -13.60
CA SER A 55 2.59 -5.45 -13.83
C SER A 55 1.54 -5.70 -12.76
N VAL A 56 0.33 -6.10 -13.18
CA VAL A 56 -0.74 -6.50 -12.25
C VAL A 56 -0.46 -7.92 -11.78
N LYS A 57 -0.36 -8.12 -10.47
CA LYS A 57 -0.19 -9.45 -9.88
C LYS A 57 -0.75 -9.54 -8.47
N THR A 58 -0.96 -10.76 -8.02
CA THR A 58 -1.22 -11.09 -6.61
C THR A 58 0.11 -11.22 -5.86
N PRO A 59 0.29 -10.58 -4.69
CA PRO A 59 1.47 -10.80 -3.87
C PRO A 59 1.50 -12.24 -3.34
N ASN A 60 2.66 -12.88 -3.42
CA ASN A 60 2.88 -14.20 -2.84
C ASN A 60 2.78 -14.14 -1.30
N THR A 61 2.22 -15.17 -0.66
CA THR A 61 2.03 -15.25 0.80
C THR A 61 3.31 -14.97 1.60
N ILE A 62 4.46 -15.49 1.18
CA ILE A 62 5.76 -15.23 1.80
C ILE A 62 6.11 -13.74 1.70
N ARG A 63 5.88 -13.11 0.54
CA ARG A 63 6.14 -11.68 0.34
C ARG A 63 5.21 -10.79 1.14
N ILE A 64 3.94 -11.18 1.31
CA ILE A 64 3.00 -10.50 2.21
C ILE A 64 3.60 -10.39 3.61
N ILE A 65 4.11 -11.50 4.15
CA ILE A 65 4.66 -11.54 5.50
C ILE A 65 5.99 -10.79 5.62
N TYR A 66 6.88 -10.89 4.63
CA TYR A 66 8.09 -10.07 4.61
C TYR A 66 7.79 -8.56 4.59
N CYS A 67 6.80 -8.13 3.82
CA CYS A 67 6.39 -6.71 3.79
C CYS A 67 5.75 -6.27 5.11
N ALA A 68 4.96 -7.14 5.75
CA ALA A 68 4.25 -6.84 6.99
C ALA A 68 5.18 -6.77 8.21
N PHE A 69 6.10 -7.72 8.35
CA PHE A 69 6.89 -7.90 9.58
C PHE A 69 8.39 -7.79 9.37
N GLY A 70 8.88 -7.95 8.14
CA GLY A 70 10.31 -7.90 7.84
C GLY A 70 10.93 -6.52 8.06
N VAL A 71 12.24 -6.52 8.30
CA VAL A 71 13.05 -5.31 8.43
C VAL A 71 14.08 -5.32 7.32
N GLU A 72 14.30 -4.17 6.69
CA GLU A 72 15.32 -4.08 5.65
C GLU A 72 16.72 -4.23 6.26
N ARG A 73 17.45 -5.24 5.77
CA ARG A 73 18.84 -5.48 6.11
C ARG A 73 19.60 -5.63 4.80
N LYS A 74 20.60 -4.76 4.61
CA LYS A 74 21.37 -4.64 3.36
C LYS A 74 20.49 -4.37 2.13
N ASN A 75 20.12 -5.42 1.41
CA ASN A 75 19.38 -5.34 0.15
C ASN A 75 17.98 -5.98 0.23
N PHE A 76 17.64 -6.68 1.31
CA PHE A 76 16.44 -7.50 1.39
C PHE A 76 15.65 -7.24 2.68
N LEU A 77 14.38 -7.63 2.66
CA LEU A 77 13.57 -7.72 3.87
C LEU A 77 13.88 -9.05 4.56
N GLU A 78 14.39 -8.99 5.78
CA GLU A 78 14.69 -10.15 6.60
C GLU A 78 13.67 -10.27 7.73
N LEU A 79 13.32 -11.51 8.06
CA LEU A 79 12.41 -11.87 9.15
C LEU A 79 12.86 -13.19 9.75
N ASP A 80 12.64 -13.37 11.05
CA ASP A 80 12.85 -14.64 11.73
C ASP A 80 12.03 -15.76 11.07
N SER A 81 12.66 -16.92 10.84
CA SER A 81 12.06 -18.02 10.09
C SER A 81 10.86 -18.65 10.80
N LYS A 82 10.85 -18.66 12.14
CA LYS A 82 9.73 -19.16 12.95
C LYS A 82 8.53 -18.24 12.80
N ILE A 83 8.74 -16.93 12.89
CA ILE A 83 7.68 -15.93 12.67
C ILE A 83 7.17 -16.04 11.23
N LEU A 84 8.07 -16.12 10.25
CA LEU A 84 7.69 -16.26 8.84
C LEU A 84 6.77 -17.47 8.62
N LYS A 85 7.17 -18.65 9.09
CA LYS A 85 6.39 -19.88 8.94
C LYS A 85 4.99 -19.74 9.53
N GLN A 86 4.90 -19.28 10.78
CA GLN A 86 3.64 -19.11 11.49
C GLN A 86 2.70 -18.13 10.78
N GLN A 87 3.22 -17.00 10.31
CA GLN A 87 2.40 -15.97 9.67
C GLN A 87 1.99 -16.34 8.24
N VAL A 88 2.86 -17.02 7.47
CA VAL A 88 2.51 -17.52 6.13
C VAL A 88 1.40 -18.56 6.22
N GLN A 89 1.48 -19.42 7.22
CA GLN A 89 0.47 -20.44 7.53
C GLN A 89 -0.91 -19.82 7.78
N ARG A 90 -1.00 -18.72 8.53
CA ARG A 90 -2.26 -17.97 8.73
C ARG A 90 -2.87 -17.50 7.41
N ILE A 91 -2.07 -16.95 6.49
CA ILE A 91 -2.55 -16.52 5.17
C ILE A 91 -3.01 -17.72 4.33
N MET A 92 -2.27 -18.84 4.35
CA MET A 92 -2.66 -20.05 3.62
C MET A 92 -4.01 -20.59 4.09
N TYR A 93 -4.30 -20.53 5.39
CA TYR A 93 -5.59 -20.95 5.93
C TYR A 93 -6.72 -20.02 5.52
N CYS A 94 -6.46 -18.70 5.45
CA CYS A 94 -7.44 -17.77 4.90
C CYS A 94 -7.78 -18.08 3.44
N ILE A 95 -6.78 -18.42 2.62
CA ILE A 95 -6.99 -18.81 1.21
C ILE A 95 -7.82 -20.10 1.15
N ALA A 96 -7.38 -21.14 1.86
CA ALA A 96 -8.00 -22.46 1.79
C ALA A 96 -9.45 -22.46 2.33
N ASP A 97 -9.72 -21.75 3.42
CA ASP A 97 -11.04 -21.68 4.05
C ASP A 97 -11.94 -20.59 3.43
N GLY A 98 -11.43 -19.76 2.52
CA GLY A 98 -12.17 -18.61 1.97
C GLY A 98 -12.47 -17.53 3.02
N LYS A 99 -11.64 -17.43 4.07
CA LYS A 99 -11.79 -16.44 5.15
C LYS A 99 -11.14 -15.10 4.79
N ASN A 100 -11.59 -14.06 5.48
CA ASN A 100 -10.98 -12.74 5.38
C ASN A 100 -9.53 -12.75 5.86
N VAL A 101 -8.74 -11.83 5.32
CA VAL A 101 -7.34 -11.62 5.72
C VAL A 101 -7.32 -11.13 7.18
N PRO A 102 -6.39 -11.62 8.02
CA PRO A 102 -6.28 -11.16 9.40
C PRO A 102 -5.95 -9.66 9.43
N TYR A 103 -6.75 -8.88 10.17
CA TYR A 103 -6.61 -7.42 10.21
C TYR A 103 -5.24 -6.98 10.75
N ASP A 104 -4.66 -7.71 11.69
CA ASP A 104 -3.32 -7.41 12.23
C ASP A 104 -2.23 -7.41 11.13
N ILE A 105 -2.36 -8.27 10.10
CA ILE A 105 -1.44 -8.29 8.96
C ILE A 105 -1.68 -7.08 8.05
N VAL A 106 -2.95 -6.73 7.80
CA VAL A 106 -3.33 -5.55 7.01
C VAL A 106 -2.81 -4.27 7.68
N HIS A 107 -3.01 -4.15 8.99
CA HIS A 107 -2.57 -3.01 9.78
C HIS A 107 -1.03 -2.94 9.88
N ALA A 108 -0.34 -4.07 10.02
CA ALA A 108 1.13 -4.10 9.98
C ALA A 108 1.67 -3.60 8.63
N LEU A 109 1.08 -4.02 7.51
CA LEU A 109 1.42 -3.53 6.18
C LEU A 109 1.16 -2.03 6.04
N PHE A 110 0.04 -1.54 6.56
CA PHE A 110 -0.29 -0.12 6.58
C PHE A 110 0.78 0.70 7.30
N ILE A 111 1.16 0.30 8.52
CA ILE A 111 2.21 0.96 9.28
C ILE A 111 3.53 0.94 8.50
N LYS A 112 3.93 -0.21 7.93
CA LYS A 112 5.18 -0.34 7.17
C LYS A 112 5.21 0.57 5.94
N ALA A 113 4.14 0.57 5.14
CA ALA A 113 4.02 1.40 3.95
C ALA A 113 3.89 2.91 4.25
N SER A 114 3.40 3.27 5.44
CA SER A 114 3.33 4.66 5.91
C SER A 114 4.67 5.22 6.42
N ASN A 115 5.73 4.41 6.39
CA ASN A 115 7.07 4.77 6.89
C ASN A 115 8.16 4.56 5.82
N PRO A 116 8.13 5.29 4.70
CA PRO A 116 9.10 5.16 3.61
C PRO A 116 10.55 5.36 4.05
N GLN A 117 10.80 6.16 5.09
CA GLN A 117 12.12 6.45 5.63
C GLN A 117 12.83 5.23 6.25
N LYS A 118 12.10 4.13 6.47
CA LYS A 118 12.67 2.87 6.96
C LYS A 118 13.32 2.02 5.86
N TYR A 119 13.28 2.49 4.61
CA TYR A 119 13.79 1.78 3.45
C TYR A 119 14.88 2.60 2.76
N GLN A 120 16.06 2.02 2.65
CA GLN A 120 17.16 2.48 1.81
C GLN A 120 16.95 2.08 0.35
N LYS A 121 16.34 0.91 0.09
CA LYS A 121 16.11 0.43 -1.27
C LYS A 121 14.70 0.76 -1.74
N TRP A 122 14.62 1.56 -2.79
CA TRP A 122 13.35 1.99 -3.38
C TRP A 122 12.44 0.79 -3.74
N TYR A 123 13.00 -0.32 -4.21
CA TYR A 123 12.22 -1.49 -4.60
C TYR A 123 11.58 -2.23 -3.41
N ASN A 124 12.20 -2.21 -2.23
CA ASN A 124 11.63 -2.82 -1.01
C ASN A 124 10.43 -1.98 -0.52
N TYR A 125 10.55 -0.65 -0.56
CA TYR A 125 9.44 0.24 -0.27
C TYR A 125 8.29 0.06 -1.28
N GLN A 126 8.60 0.05 -2.58
CA GLN A 126 7.57 -0.13 -3.62
C GLN A 126 6.86 -1.49 -3.52
N GLU A 127 7.59 -2.56 -3.21
CA GLU A 127 6.99 -3.88 -2.96
C GLU A 127 6.08 -3.85 -1.73
N THR A 128 6.52 -3.22 -0.64
CA THR A 128 5.71 -3.06 0.59
C THR A 128 4.44 -2.27 0.31
N LEU A 129 4.56 -1.10 -0.32
CA LEU A 129 3.43 -0.22 -0.64
C LEU A 129 2.40 -0.91 -1.53
N SER A 130 2.87 -1.60 -2.58
CA SER A 130 1.99 -2.34 -3.51
C SER A 130 1.28 -3.51 -2.81
N THR A 131 2.00 -4.21 -1.94
CA THR A 131 1.47 -5.32 -1.13
C THR A 131 0.42 -4.82 -0.13
N ALA A 132 0.70 -3.69 0.54
CA ALA A 132 -0.25 -3.05 1.45
C ALA A 132 -1.55 -2.69 0.71
N CYS A 133 -1.45 -2.03 -0.45
CA CYS A 133 -2.63 -1.67 -1.24
C CYS A 133 -3.45 -2.91 -1.67
N ALA A 134 -2.79 -3.99 -2.10
CA ALA A 134 -3.46 -5.24 -2.46
C ALA A 134 -4.28 -5.83 -1.30
N LEU A 135 -3.68 -5.90 -0.10
CA LEU A 135 -4.35 -6.48 1.08
C LEU A 135 -5.40 -5.55 1.67
N ILE A 136 -5.18 -4.24 1.68
CA ILE A 136 -6.18 -3.26 2.12
C ILE A 136 -7.40 -3.33 1.21
N ALA A 137 -7.20 -3.27 -0.12
CA ALA A 137 -8.29 -3.38 -1.08
C ALA A 137 -9.05 -4.70 -0.90
N LYS A 138 -8.34 -5.83 -0.77
CA LYS A 138 -8.95 -7.13 -0.50
C LYS A 138 -9.78 -7.14 0.79
N TYR A 139 -9.19 -6.69 1.89
CA TYR A 139 -9.80 -6.74 3.22
C TYR A 139 -11.12 -5.96 3.23
N TYR A 140 -11.09 -4.70 2.80
CA TYR A 140 -12.27 -3.84 2.81
C TYR A 140 -13.33 -4.30 1.79
N ASN A 141 -12.94 -4.72 0.59
CA ASN A 141 -13.88 -5.24 -0.41
C ASN A 141 -14.58 -6.53 0.03
N SER A 142 -13.96 -7.34 0.91
CA SER A 142 -14.58 -8.55 1.47
C SER A 142 -15.47 -8.28 2.70
N TYR A 143 -15.19 -7.22 3.48
CA TYR A 143 -15.95 -6.88 4.68
C TYR A 143 -17.14 -5.97 4.43
N ASN A 144 -16.99 -4.96 3.57
CA ASN A 144 -18.00 -3.93 3.37
C ASN A 144 -18.35 -3.80 1.88
N LYS A 145 -19.60 -4.10 1.53
CA LYS A 145 -20.08 -3.96 0.15
C LYS A 145 -20.14 -2.50 -0.33
N GLU A 146 -20.18 -1.54 0.60
CA GLU A 146 -20.25 -0.11 0.30
C GLU A 146 -18.86 0.51 0.02
N VAL A 147 -17.81 0.00 0.67
CA VAL A 147 -16.42 0.46 0.45
C VAL A 147 -15.77 -0.43 -0.60
N LYS A 148 -15.84 0.00 -1.86
CA LYS A 148 -15.21 -0.69 -2.99
C LYS A 148 -13.95 0.04 -3.46
N PHE A 149 -12.78 -0.47 -3.08
CA PHE A 149 -11.53 -0.05 -3.67
C PHE A 149 -11.32 -0.74 -5.01
N THR A 150 -11.10 0.07 -6.05
CA THR A 150 -10.71 -0.41 -7.38
C THR A 150 -9.28 0.02 -7.68
N MET A 151 -8.63 -0.65 -8.63
CA MET A 151 -7.28 -0.28 -9.09
C MET A 151 -7.26 0.97 -9.99
N LYS A 152 -8.29 1.82 -9.93
CA LYS A 152 -8.41 3.06 -10.70
C LYS A 152 -8.66 4.22 -9.75
N LEU A 153 -7.98 5.35 -9.99
CA LEU A 153 -8.24 6.57 -9.23
C LEU A 153 -9.69 7.01 -9.40
N ASP A 154 -10.41 7.11 -8.30
CA ASP A 154 -11.73 7.74 -8.27
C ASP A 154 -11.56 9.19 -7.85
N LYS A 155 -11.81 10.11 -8.78
CA LYS A 155 -11.64 11.55 -8.53
C LYS A 155 -12.76 12.14 -7.71
N ASN A 156 -13.91 11.48 -7.64
CA ASN A 156 -15.11 11.97 -6.98
C ASN A 156 -15.29 11.39 -5.57
N LYS A 157 -14.42 10.45 -5.16
CA LYS A 157 -14.46 9.87 -3.81
C LYS A 157 -14.19 10.94 -2.76
N THR A 158 -15.12 11.11 -1.82
CA THR A 158 -15.10 12.13 -0.75
C THR A 158 -14.48 11.64 0.57
N ASP A 159 -14.07 10.37 0.62
CA ASP A 159 -13.44 9.78 1.80
C ASP A 159 -12.21 10.56 2.25
N ARG A 160 -12.21 11.01 3.52
CA ARG A 160 -11.19 11.89 4.10
C ARG A 160 -9.78 11.32 3.94
N SER A 161 -9.59 10.04 4.30
CA SER A 161 -8.28 9.40 4.24
C SER A 161 -7.79 9.27 2.81
N TYR A 162 -8.66 8.83 1.90
CA TYR A 162 -8.36 8.78 0.47
C TYR A 162 -7.95 10.14 -0.11
N LEU A 163 -8.69 11.21 0.22
CA LEU A 163 -8.40 12.58 -0.23
C LEU A 163 -7.04 13.07 0.29
N PHE A 164 -6.75 12.87 1.57
CA PHE A 164 -5.42 13.21 2.12
C PHE A 164 -4.29 12.41 1.47
N GLY A 165 -4.52 11.14 1.12
CA GLY A 165 -3.57 10.37 0.34
C GLY A 165 -3.29 10.96 -1.03
N ARG A 166 -4.33 11.43 -1.73
CA ARG A 166 -4.19 12.13 -3.02
C ARG A 166 -3.40 13.43 -2.88
N LEU A 167 -3.64 14.22 -1.82
CA LEU A 167 -2.88 15.44 -1.54
C LEU A 167 -1.40 15.16 -1.33
N LEU A 168 -1.08 14.15 -0.51
CA LEU A 168 0.31 13.76 -0.24
C LEU A 168 1.03 13.30 -1.52
N ALA A 169 0.35 12.52 -2.37
CA ALA A 169 0.89 12.07 -3.64
C ALA A 169 1.26 13.24 -4.58
N ILE A 170 0.41 14.27 -4.64
CA ILE A 170 0.67 15.46 -5.45
C ILE A 170 1.87 16.23 -4.89
N ALA A 171 1.94 16.41 -3.57
CA ALA A 171 3.07 17.08 -2.93
C ALA A 171 4.40 16.38 -3.25
N GLU A 172 4.45 15.05 -3.13
CA GLU A 172 5.65 14.27 -3.47
C GLU A 172 6.05 14.46 -4.94
N ILE A 173 5.10 14.45 -5.87
CA ILE A 173 5.37 14.60 -7.31
C ILE A 173 5.84 16.00 -7.68
N ILE A 174 5.30 17.04 -7.03
CA ILE A 174 5.77 18.41 -7.23
C ILE A 174 7.26 18.51 -6.85
N GLU A 175 7.65 17.93 -5.71
CA GLU A 175 9.06 17.89 -5.31
C GLU A 175 9.90 17.05 -6.27
N GLU A 176 9.50 15.81 -6.55
CA GLU A 176 10.28 14.88 -7.39
C GLU A 176 10.54 15.43 -8.80
N ARG A 177 9.55 16.06 -9.45
CA ARG A 177 9.69 16.58 -10.82
C ARG A 177 10.65 17.76 -10.93
N THR A 178 10.99 18.41 -9.81
CA THR A 178 12.00 19.47 -9.78
C THR A 178 13.41 18.95 -9.55
N TYR A 179 13.56 17.68 -9.16
CA TYR A 179 14.87 17.10 -8.91
C TYR A 179 15.59 16.76 -10.22
N THR A 180 16.89 17.02 -10.24
CA THR A 180 17.82 16.50 -11.25
C THR A 180 18.48 15.23 -10.75
N LYS A 181 19.30 14.58 -11.59
CA LYS A 181 20.06 13.37 -11.19
C LYS A 181 20.92 13.60 -9.95
N ASP A 182 21.47 14.79 -9.79
CA ASP A 182 22.40 15.13 -8.70
C ASP A 182 21.69 15.59 -7.43
N THR A 183 20.42 15.99 -7.52
CA THR A 183 19.63 16.46 -6.37
C THR A 183 18.61 15.42 -5.90
N ALA A 184 18.61 14.22 -6.48
CA ALA A 184 17.66 13.16 -6.15
C ALA A 184 17.81 12.76 -4.68
N ARG A 185 16.76 13.01 -3.89
CA ARG A 185 16.71 12.75 -2.45
C ARG A 185 15.29 12.44 -2.03
N MET A 186 15.13 11.95 -0.81
CA MET A 186 13.79 11.81 -0.21
C MET A 186 13.08 13.17 -0.17
N THR A 187 11.83 13.21 -0.64
CA THR A 187 10.98 14.41 -0.60
C THR A 187 10.57 14.76 0.82
N ASN A 188 10.20 16.01 1.05
CA ASN A 188 9.60 16.42 2.32
C ASN A 188 8.27 15.70 2.56
N ALA A 189 7.46 15.50 1.52
CA ALA A 189 6.23 14.70 1.58
C ALA A 189 6.50 13.28 2.10
N ALA A 190 7.45 12.54 1.51
CA ALA A 190 7.79 11.20 1.96
C ALA A 190 8.39 11.19 3.38
N ARG A 191 9.28 12.16 3.70
CA ARG A 191 9.90 12.28 5.02
C ARG A 191 8.88 12.57 6.13
N LEU A 192 7.87 13.38 5.84
CA LEU A 192 6.82 13.76 6.79
C LEU A 192 5.62 12.80 6.78
N GLN A 193 5.62 11.77 5.93
CA GLN A 193 4.51 10.82 5.81
C GLN A 193 4.08 10.20 7.15
N PRO A 194 4.98 9.78 8.07
CA PRO A 194 4.56 9.25 9.37
C PRO A 194 3.81 10.28 10.23
N ALA A 195 4.22 11.55 10.20
CA ALA A 195 3.52 12.63 10.90
C ALA A 195 2.20 12.96 10.21
N PHE A 196 2.17 12.88 8.87
CA PHE A 196 0.99 13.14 8.06
C PHE A 196 -0.12 12.11 8.31
N VAL A 197 0.22 10.84 8.51
CA VAL A 197 -0.79 9.82 8.83
C VAL A 197 -1.42 10.05 10.20
N ASN A 198 -0.65 10.52 11.19
CA ASN A 198 -1.16 10.75 12.54
C ASN A 198 -1.84 12.12 12.72
N HIS A 199 -1.36 13.15 12.03
CA HIS A 199 -1.83 14.54 12.10
C HIS A 199 -1.89 15.16 10.68
N PRO A 200 -2.83 14.69 9.83
CA PRO A 200 -2.89 15.03 8.41
C PRO A 200 -3.06 16.52 8.14
N MET A 201 -4.02 17.19 8.78
CA MET A 201 -4.29 18.60 8.50
C MET A 201 -3.12 19.50 8.93
N HIS A 202 -2.58 19.29 10.12
CA HIS A 202 -1.41 20.04 10.61
C HIS A 202 -0.19 19.81 9.74
N THR A 203 0.11 18.54 9.42
CA THR A 203 1.28 18.20 8.59
C THR A 203 1.12 18.66 7.15
N TRP A 204 -0.11 18.65 6.61
CA TRP A 204 -0.42 19.19 5.28
C TRP A 204 -0.07 20.67 5.18
N MET A 205 -0.40 21.47 6.19
CA MET A 205 -0.03 22.89 6.22
C MET A 205 1.49 23.10 6.16
N LEU A 206 2.25 22.28 6.89
CA LEU A 206 3.71 22.29 6.85
C LEU A 206 4.27 21.85 5.49
N ILE A 207 3.71 20.79 4.88
CA ILE A 207 4.11 20.35 3.54
C ILE A 207 3.84 21.46 2.53
N ARG A 208 2.65 22.09 2.57
CA ARG A 208 2.24 23.14 1.65
C ARG A 208 3.18 24.35 1.68
N SER A 209 3.65 24.76 2.86
CA SER A 209 4.64 25.85 2.95
C SER A 209 5.98 25.47 2.35
N LYS A 210 6.39 24.19 2.50
CA LYS A 210 7.60 23.65 1.87
C LYS A 210 7.50 23.50 0.35
N LEU A 211 6.30 23.47 -0.23
CA LEU A 211 6.08 23.41 -1.68
C LEU A 211 6.37 24.73 -2.43
N ILE A 212 6.39 25.88 -1.74
CA ILE A 212 6.58 27.21 -2.34
C ILE A 212 7.81 27.29 -3.27
N PRO A 213 9.04 26.90 -2.85
CA PRO A 213 10.19 26.95 -3.75
C PRO A 213 10.04 26.04 -4.98
N TYR A 214 9.39 24.88 -4.82
CA TYR A 214 9.20 23.91 -5.90
C TYR A 214 8.20 24.39 -6.95
N TYR A 215 7.16 25.11 -6.55
CA TYR A 215 6.26 25.78 -7.49
C TYR A 215 7.02 26.78 -8.38
N LYS A 216 7.83 27.65 -7.75
CA LYS A 216 8.66 28.64 -8.47
C LYS A 216 9.60 27.96 -9.46
N GLN A 217 10.21 26.85 -9.07
CA GLN A 217 11.12 26.08 -9.93
C GLN A 217 10.39 25.37 -11.08
N SER A 218 9.17 24.89 -10.85
CA SER A 218 8.40 24.13 -11.85
C SER A 218 7.83 24.99 -13.00
N GLY A 219 7.81 26.32 -12.84
CA GLY A 219 7.23 27.25 -13.79
C GLY A 219 5.71 27.46 -13.63
N VAL A 220 5.23 28.60 -14.14
CA VAL A 220 3.86 29.13 -13.89
C VAL A 220 2.76 28.17 -14.35
N GLN A 221 2.94 27.51 -15.49
CA GLN A 221 1.94 26.57 -16.03
C GLN A 221 1.77 25.35 -15.12
N ASN A 222 2.88 24.75 -14.69
CA ASN A 222 2.87 23.60 -13.78
C ASN A 222 2.32 24.00 -12.40
N GLU A 223 2.74 25.15 -11.87
CA GLU A 223 2.20 25.67 -10.61
C GLU A 223 0.67 25.84 -10.66
N THR A 224 0.15 26.44 -11.74
CA THR A 224 -1.29 26.62 -11.93
C THR A 224 -2.02 25.28 -11.99
N TYR A 225 -1.47 24.32 -12.74
CA TYR A 225 -2.01 22.97 -12.85
C TYR A 225 -2.10 22.26 -11.50
N TYR A 226 -1.00 22.26 -10.73
CA TYR A 226 -0.97 21.60 -9.41
C TYR A 226 -1.87 22.27 -8.39
N LYS A 227 -1.91 23.62 -8.36
CA LYS A 227 -2.81 24.36 -7.48
C LYS A 227 -4.27 24.05 -7.80
N LYS A 228 -4.64 23.96 -9.09
CA LYS A 228 -5.98 23.54 -9.50
C LYS A 228 -6.28 22.12 -9.01
N LEU A 229 -5.38 21.16 -9.23
CA LEU A 229 -5.57 19.78 -8.80
C LEU A 229 -5.75 19.66 -7.27
N ILE A 230 -4.96 20.41 -6.50
CA ILE A 230 -5.11 20.49 -5.04
C ILE A 230 -6.46 21.11 -4.67
N SER A 231 -6.86 22.20 -5.33
CA SER A 231 -8.15 22.85 -5.10
C SER A 231 -9.32 21.91 -5.36
N ASP A 232 -9.28 21.15 -6.46
CA ASP A 232 -10.31 20.18 -6.82
C ASP A 232 -10.44 19.07 -5.76
N ILE A 233 -9.33 18.66 -5.14
CA ILE A 233 -9.34 17.68 -4.04
C ILE A 233 -9.87 18.31 -2.75
N VAL A 234 -9.44 19.53 -2.43
CA VAL A 234 -9.87 20.23 -1.21
C VAL A 234 -11.39 20.50 -1.24
N ALA A 235 -11.96 20.77 -2.41
CA ALA A 235 -13.39 20.96 -2.60
C ALA A 235 -14.25 19.72 -2.33
N LEU A 236 -13.64 18.52 -2.24
CA LEU A 236 -14.35 17.27 -1.97
C LEU A 236 -14.43 16.91 -0.48
N PHE A 237 -13.73 17.61 0.40
CA PHE A 237 -13.88 17.37 1.84
C PHE A 237 -15.27 17.80 2.29
N GLU A 238 -15.96 16.91 2.98
CA GLU A 238 -17.33 17.13 3.47
C GLU A 238 -17.40 18.02 4.71
N THR A 239 -16.24 18.39 5.27
CA THR A 239 -16.13 19.26 6.44
C THR A 239 -14.88 20.12 6.35
N ASP A 240 -14.95 21.34 6.88
CA ASP A 240 -13.85 22.28 7.06
C ASP A 240 -13.35 22.32 8.53
N ASP A 241 -13.92 21.49 9.40
CA ASP A 241 -13.54 21.35 10.80
C ASP A 241 -12.12 20.79 10.90
N LYS A 242 -11.18 21.67 11.30
CA LYS A 242 -9.75 21.34 11.37
C LYS A 242 -9.45 20.21 12.34
N GLU A 243 -10.20 20.07 13.43
CA GLU A 243 -9.95 19.00 14.42
C GLU A 243 -10.36 17.65 13.85
N LYS A 244 -11.53 17.57 13.20
CA LYS A 244 -11.96 16.35 12.49
C LYS A 244 -11.02 16.00 11.34
N LEU A 245 -10.57 17.01 10.61
CA LEU A 245 -9.61 16.83 9.52
C LEU A 245 -8.22 16.41 10.01
N ASN A 246 -7.87 16.64 11.28
CA ASN A 246 -6.57 16.30 11.85
C ASN A 246 -6.56 14.95 12.59
N LEU A 247 -7.68 14.23 12.64
CA LEU A 247 -7.74 12.87 13.15
C LEU A 247 -6.85 11.92 12.33
N PRO A 248 -6.26 10.88 12.94
CA PRO A 248 -5.44 9.91 12.23
C PRO A 248 -6.13 9.33 10.99
N LEU A 249 -5.33 9.09 9.95
CA LEU A 249 -5.79 8.49 8.70
C LEU A 249 -5.91 6.98 8.86
N ASP A 250 -6.89 6.41 8.16
CA ASP A 250 -7.03 4.96 7.98
C ASP A 250 -6.27 4.46 6.74
N GLU A 251 -6.35 3.15 6.51
CA GLU A 251 -5.68 2.46 5.42
C GLU A 251 -6.08 2.96 4.01
N GLY A 252 -7.27 3.55 3.87
CA GLY A 252 -7.77 4.10 2.60
C GLY A 252 -6.89 5.20 2.03
N TYR A 253 -6.10 5.89 2.88
CA TYR A 253 -5.14 6.89 2.41
C TYR A 253 -4.08 6.27 1.48
N LEU A 254 -3.58 5.05 1.76
CA LEU A 254 -2.55 4.42 0.92
C LEU A 254 -3.08 4.14 -0.49
N ILE A 255 -4.37 3.80 -0.60
CA ILE A 255 -5.02 3.57 -1.90
C ILE A 255 -5.09 4.89 -2.69
N GLY A 256 -5.58 5.97 -2.08
CA GLY A 256 -5.65 7.29 -2.72
C GLY A 256 -4.28 7.82 -3.12
N TYR A 257 -3.31 7.66 -2.23
CA TYR A 257 -1.91 8.02 -2.46
C TYR A 257 -1.30 7.25 -3.65
N TYR A 258 -1.42 5.92 -3.68
CA TYR A 258 -0.86 5.11 -4.76
C TYR A 258 -1.48 5.46 -6.11
N LEU A 259 -2.80 5.50 -6.18
CA LEU A 259 -3.52 5.70 -7.44
C LEU A 259 -3.29 7.10 -8.00
N GLN A 260 -3.21 8.12 -7.14
CA GLN A 260 -2.91 9.48 -7.58
C GLN A 260 -1.49 9.58 -8.13
N ARG A 261 -0.50 8.94 -7.48
CA ARG A 261 0.87 8.86 -8.00
C ARG A 261 0.92 8.20 -9.37
N LYS A 262 0.27 7.04 -9.50
CA LYS A 262 0.22 6.28 -10.76
C LYS A 262 -0.39 7.09 -11.90
N GLU A 263 -1.51 7.77 -11.66
CA GLU A 263 -2.16 8.60 -12.69
C GLU A 263 -1.20 9.69 -13.20
N MET A 264 -0.49 10.34 -12.29
CA MET A 264 0.39 11.45 -12.61
C MET A 264 1.63 11.02 -13.40
N TYR A 265 2.20 9.84 -13.15
CA TYR A 265 3.30 9.31 -13.98
C TYR A 265 2.84 8.82 -15.36
N THR A 266 1.57 8.46 -15.51
CA THR A 266 1.02 8.01 -16.81
C THR A 266 0.73 9.18 -17.74
N LYS A 267 0.52 10.37 -17.18
CA LYS A 267 0.27 11.64 -17.90
C LYS A 267 1.55 12.45 -18.18
N SER A 268 2.70 11.94 -17.79
CA SER A 268 4.02 12.57 -17.98
C SER A 268 4.70 12.08 -19.25
#